data_AF-A0A8S1CGF4-F1
#
_entry.id   AF-A0A8S1CGF4-F1
#
_cell.length_a   1.000
_cell.length_b   1.000
_cell.length_c   1.000
_cell.angle_alpha   90.00
_cell.angle_beta   90.00
_cell.angle_gamma   90.00
#
_symmetry.space_group_name_H-M   'P 1'
#
loop_
_entity.id
_entity.type
_entity.pdbx_description
1 polymer ?
#
loop_
_entity_poly.entity_id
_entity_poly.type
_entity_poly.pdbx_seq_one_letter_code
_entity_poly.pdbx_strand_id
1 'polypeptide(L)'
;MATSSGSEPGPSREGEENKEKDERMFECNICLDTARDAVVSMCGHLFCWPCLHQWLDTRPNRQVCPVCKAVISKDKVIPLYGRGSGKQEDPRYVSLNSNANEEKGTAKKLSNSLEMS
;
A
#
# COMPACT_ATOMS: atom_id res chain seq x y z
N MET A 1 -38.86 -53.74 -32.75
CA MET A 1 -37.84 -54.21 -31.80
C MET A 1 -37.84 -53.19 -30.67
N ALA A 2 -38.23 -53.60 -29.47
CA ALA A 2 -38.49 -52.73 -28.32
C ALA A 2 -37.34 -52.80 -27.29
N THR A 3 -37.21 -51.71 -26.51
CA THR A 3 -36.44 -51.57 -25.25
C THR A 3 -34.90 -51.60 -25.43
N SER A 4 -34.05 -50.91 -24.66
CA SER A 4 -34.17 -50.16 -23.41
C SER A 4 -32.80 -49.51 -23.13
N SER A 5 -32.80 -48.43 -22.33
CA SER A 5 -31.81 -48.11 -21.27
C SER A 5 -30.31 -48.15 -21.63
N GLY A 6 -29.53 -47.07 -21.58
CA GLY A 6 -29.45 -46.08 -20.52
C GLY A 6 -27.99 -45.98 -20.03
N SER A 7 -27.68 -44.88 -19.34
CA SER A 7 -26.53 -44.61 -18.44
C SER A 7 -25.60 -43.50 -18.93
N GLU A 8 -25.86 -42.28 -18.46
CA GLU A 8 -24.79 -41.33 -18.16
C GLU A 8 -23.94 -41.86 -17.00
N PRO A 9 -22.64 -41.63 -17.06
CA PRO A 9 -21.95 -41.08 -15.90
C PRO A 9 -21.00 -39.95 -16.29
N GLY A 10 -21.31 -38.76 -15.78
CA GLY A 10 -20.46 -37.89 -14.95
C GLY A 10 -18.97 -37.62 -15.28
N PRO A 11 -18.48 -36.44 -14.88
CA PRO A 11 -17.26 -35.83 -15.40
C PRO A 11 -16.02 -36.36 -14.69
N SER A 12 -14.88 -36.48 -15.39
CA SER A 12 -13.58 -36.64 -14.73
C SER A 12 -12.43 -36.29 -15.66
N ARG A 13 -11.89 -35.09 -15.49
CA ARG A 13 -10.53 -34.85 -14.99
C ARG A 13 -10.14 -33.39 -15.18
N GLU A 14 -10.48 -32.59 -14.15
CA GLU A 14 -9.55 -31.70 -13.43
C GLU A 14 -8.32 -31.29 -14.24
N GLY A 15 -8.50 -30.25 -15.07
CA GLY A 15 -7.42 -29.30 -15.30
C GLY A 15 -7.31 -28.45 -14.05
N GLU A 16 -6.13 -28.46 -13.44
CA GLU A 16 -5.74 -27.57 -12.35
C GLU A 16 -5.84 -26.13 -12.86
N GLU A 17 -7.03 -25.52 -12.73
CA GLU A 17 -7.17 -24.09 -12.80
C GLU A 17 -6.51 -23.55 -11.54
N ASN A 18 -5.19 -23.33 -11.60
CA ASN A 18 -4.51 -22.44 -10.68
C ASN A 18 -5.19 -21.09 -10.86
N LYS A 19 -6.25 -20.85 -10.08
CA LYS A 19 -6.85 -19.55 -9.88
C LYS A 19 -5.81 -18.74 -9.15
N GLU A 20 -4.85 -18.26 -9.93
CA GLU A 20 -4.12 -17.04 -9.65
C GLU A 20 -5.23 -16.05 -9.32
N LYS A 21 -5.44 -15.86 -8.01
CA LYS A 21 -6.28 -14.77 -7.54
C LYS A 21 -5.54 -13.58 -8.10
N ASP A 22 -6.08 -13.05 -9.18
CA ASP A 22 -5.70 -11.78 -9.77
C ASP A 22 -6.09 -10.72 -8.74
N GLU A 23 -5.39 -10.77 -7.60
CA GLU A 23 -5.32 -9.72 -6.61
C GLU A 23 -4.69 -8.60 -7.39
N ARG A 24 -5.53 -7.76 -7.99
CA ARG A 24 -5.10 -6.60 -8.77
C ARG A 24 -4.20 -5.75 -7.90
N MET A 25 -2.90 -6.02 -7.99
CA MET A 25 -1.86 -5.35 -7.23
C MET A 25 -1.78 -3.93 -7.77
N PHE A 26 -1.78 -2.96 -6.86
CA PHE A 26 -1.59 -1.57 -7.26
C PHE A 26 -0.15 -1.40 -7.77
N GLU A 27 0.03 -1.00 -9.03
CA GLU A 27 1.35 -0.80 -9.65
C GLU A 27 1.78 0.67 -9.61
N CYS A 28 3.04 0.92 -9.23
CA CYS A 28 3.61 2.27 -9.19
C CYS A 28 4.06 2.75 -10.58
N ASN A 29 3.58 3.92 -11.00
CA ASN A 29 3.94 4.57 -12.28
C ASN A 29 5.38 5.14 -12.36
N ILE A 30 6.26 4.83 -11.41
CA ILE A 30 7.68 5.24 -11.41
C ILE A 30 8.59 4.02 -11.44
N CYS A 31 8.41 3.08 -10.49
CA CYS A 31 9.25 1.87 -10.43
C CYS A 31 8.67 0.67 -11.18
N LEU A 32 7.42 0.76 -11.66
CA LEU A 32 6.72 -0.29 -12.41
C LEU A 32 6.67 -1.63 -11.67
N ASP A 33 6.50 -1.55 -10.35
CA ASP A 33 6.38 -2.69 -9.43
C ASP A 33 5.23 -2.42 -8.46
N THR A 34 4.87 -3.42 -7.67
CA THR A 34 3.86 -3.33 -6.61
C THR A 34 4.13 -2.13 -5.72
N ALA A 35 3.13 -1.27 -5.60
CA ALA A 35 3.23 0.00 -4.90
C ALA A 35 3.32 -0.22 -3.38
N ARG A 36 4.53 -0.05 -2.85
CA ARG A 36 4.78 0.03 -1.41
C ARG A 36 4.39 1.43 -0.92
N ASP A 37 3.67 1.48 0.20
CA ASP A 37 3.21 2.75 0.76
C ASP A 37 2.43 3.57 -0.28
N ALA A 38 1.46 2.91 -0.91
CA ALA A 38 0.77 3.41 -2.09
C ALA A 38 0.08 4.76 -1.81
N VAL A 39 0.34 5.74 -2.67
CA VAL A 39 -0.31 7.05 -2.67
C VAL A 39 -0.88 7.35 -4.04
N VAL A 40 -2.01 8.05 -4.05
CA VAL A 40 -2.67 8.55 -5.25
C VAL A 40 -2.62 10.08 -5.25
N SER A 41 -2.13 10.63 -6.36
CA SER A 41 -2.18 12.07 -6.61
C SER A 41 -3.61 12.56 -6.85
N MET A 42 -3.89 13.85 -6.69
CA MET A 42 -5.23 14.41 -6.99
C MET A 42 -5.67 14.21 -8.45
N CYS A 43 -4.72 13.99 -9.37
CA CYS A 43 -5.01 13.65 -10.76
C CYS A 43 -5.26 12.16 -11.02
N GLY A 44 -5.27 11.32 -9.98
CA GLY A 44 -5.64 9.90 -10.05
C GLY A 44 -4.49 8.93 -10.32
N HIS A 45 -3.25 9.39 -10.53
CA HIS A 45 -2.12 8.49 -10.77
C HIS A 45 -1.51 7.96 -9.47
N LEU A 46 -1.12 6.68 -9.50
CA LEU A 46 -0.67 5.88 -8.36
C LEU A 46 0.84 5.69 -8.33
N PHE A 47 1.42 5.84 -7.14
CA PHE A 47 2.87 5.74 -6.91
C PHE A 47 3.19 5.11 -5.56
N CYS A 48 4.40 4.58 -5.40
CA CYS A 48 5.00 4.42 -4.08
C CYS A 48 5.25 5.81 -3.48
N TRP A 49 4.95 6.02 -2.19
CA TRP A 49 5.35 7.24 -1.49
C TRP A 49 6.83 7.60 -1.66
N PRO A 50 7.82 6.70 -1.42
CA PRO A 50 9.24 7.04 -1.58
C PRO A 50 9.59 7.47 -3.01
N CYS A 51 9.00 6.83 -4.03
CA CYS A 51 9.25 7.17 -5.43
C CYS A 51 8.73 8.57 -5.77
N LEU A 52 7.49 8.88 -5.35
CA LEU A 52 6.90 10.20 -5.59
C LEU A 52 7.62 11.29 -4.78
N HIS A 53 7.98 11.00 -3.53
CA HIS A 53 8.70 11.92 -2.66
C HIS A 53 10.04 12.34 -3.29
N GLN A 54 10.86 11.37 -3.71
CA GLN A 54 12.14 11.64 -4.37
C GLN A 54 11.96 12.42 -5.69
N TRP A 55 10.91 12.10 -6.46
CA TRP A 55 10.60 12.83 -7.68
C TRP A 55 10.31 14.31 -7.42
N LEU A 56 9.53 14.61 -6.38
CA LEU A 56 9.18 15.98 -6.01
C LEU A 56 10.36 16.73 -5.38
N ASP A 57 11.17 16.06 -4.55
CA ASP A 57 12.33 16.68 -3.90
C ASP A 57 13.45 17.03 -4.90
N THR A 58 13.62 16.24 -5.96
CA THR A 58 14.57 16.56 -7.05
C THR A 58 14.12 17.74 -7.92
N ARG A 59 12.86 18.18 -7.81
CA ARG A 59 12.23 19.21 -8.67
C ARG A 59 11.42 20.22 -7.86
N PRO A 60 12.04 20.98 -6.94
CA PRO A 60 11.32 21.90 -6.06
C PRO A 60 10.51 22.95 -6.86
N ASN A 61 11.04 23.42 -7.98
CA ASN A 61 10.39 24.43 -8.83
C ASN A 61 9.32 23.85 -9.78
N ARG A 62 9.16 22.53 -9.85
CA ARG A 62 8.25 21.86 -10.79
C ARG A 62 7.59 20.64 -10.18
N GLN A 63 6.64 20.90 -9.30
CA GLN A 63 5.83 19.89 -8.62
C GLN A 63 4.70 19.39 -9.54
N VAL A 64 5.04 18.47 -10.44
CA VAL A 64 4.10 17.91 -11.44
C VAL A 64 4.07 16.40 -11.45
N CYS A 65 2.93 15.84 -11.82
CA CYS A 65 2.72 14.41 -12.04
C CYS A 65 3.71 13.86 -13.07
N PRO A 66 4.45 12.77 -12.76
CA PRO A 66 5.30 12.08 -13.73
C PRO A 66 4.55 11.65 -15.00
N VAL A 67 3.27 11.29 -14.85
CA VAL A 67 2.43 10.76 -15.94
C VAL A 67 1.80 11.90 -16.75
N CYS A 68 0.79 12.59 -16.19
CA CYS A 68 -0.02 13.56 -16.94
C CYS A 68 0.40 15.03 -16.81
N LYS A 69 1.48 15.31 -16.06
CA LYS A 69 2.01 16.67 -15.82
C LYS A 69 1.08 17.63 -15.07
N ALA A 70 -0.05 17.16 -14.54
CA ALA A 70 -0.88 17.95 -13.63
C ALA A 70 -0.09 18.41 -12.39
N VAL A 71 -0.44 19.56 -11.83
CA VAL A 71 0.20 20.07 -10.60
C VAL A 71 -0.07 19.11 -9.45
N ILE A 72 0.98 18.80 -8.68
CA ILE A 72 0.90 17.97 -7.47
C ILE A 72 1.44 18.79 -6.30
N SER A 73 0.93 18.53 -5.10
CA SER A 73 1.53 19.00 -3.85
C SER A 73 1.82 17.80 -2.96
N LYS A 74 3.00 17.77 -2.33
CA LYS A 74 3.47 16.70 -1.44
C LYS A 74 2.45 16.37 -0.34
N ASP A 75 1.79 17.38 0.22
CA ASP A 75 0.81 17.24 1.30
C ASP A 75 -0.60 16.85 0.83
N LYS A 76 -0.85 16.89 -0.49
CA LYS A 76 -2.17 16.67 -1.11
C LYS A 76 -2.30 15.31 -1.80
N VAL A 77 -1.40 14.38 -1.52
CA VAL A 77 -1.54 12.99 -1.96
C VAL A 77 -2.37 12.20 -0.95
N ILE A 78 -3.13 11.24 -1.47
CA ILE A 78 -4.06 10.42 -0.69
C ILE A 78 -3.42 9.04 -0.53
N PRO A 79 -3.03 8.62 0.69
CA PRO A 79 -2.55 7.26 0.93
C PRO A 79 -3.69 6.24 0.76
N LEU A 80 -3.36 5.09 0.19
CA LEU A 80 -4.29 3.96 0.04
C LEU A 80 -4.03 2.91 1.12
N TYR A 81 -5.06 2.59 1.90
CA TYR A 81 -5.02 1.53 2.90
C TYR A 81 -5.91 0.37 2.44
N GLY A 82 -5.33 -0.81 2.21
CA GLY A 82 -6.07 -2.01 1.83
C GLY A 82 -6.62 -2.79 3.03
N ARG A 83 -7.71 -3.56 2.84
CA ARG A 83 -8.13 -4.60 3.80
C ARG A 83 -7.09 -5.72 3.76
N GLY A 84 -6.25 -5.82 4.79
CA GLY A 84 -5.24 -6.89 4.92
C GLY A 84 -3.84 -6.41 5.32
N SER A 85 -3.57 -5.11 5.26
CA SER A 85 -2.26 -4.55 5.64
C SER A 85 -2.21 -4.32 7.15
N GLY A 86 -1.48 -5.17 7.88
CA GLY A 86 -1.37 -5.15 9.35
C GLY A 86 -0.65 -3.94 9.97
N LYS A 87 -0.35 -2.88 9.21
CA LYS A 87 0.25 -1.64 9.70
C LYS A 87 -0.52 -0.45 9.12
N GLN A 88 -1.31 0.22 9.97
CA GLN A 88 -2.11 1.39 9.62
C GLN A 88 -1.36 2.67 10.02
N GLU A 89 -0.20 2.90 9.41
CA GLU A 89 0.55 4.14 9.62
C GLU A 89 0.56 4.93 8.31
N ASP A 90 0.36 6.24 8.39
CA ASP A 90 0.36 7.09 7.21
C ASP A 90 1.80 7.20 6.67
N PRO A 91 2.06 6.74 5.43
CA PRO A 91 3.40 6.66 4.88
C PRO A 91 4.08 8.03 4.72
N ARG A 92 3.31 9.13 4.76
CA ARG A 92 3.86 10.47 4.69
C ARG A 92 4.64 10.86 5.95
N TYR A 93 4.40 10.17 7.07
CA TYR A 93 5.00 10.50 8.37
C TYR A 93 6.03 9.47 8.85
N VAL A 94 6.09 8.26 8.28
CA VAL A 94 7.03 7.21 8.73
C VAL A 94 8.50 7.61 8.58
N SER A 95 8.83 8.50 7.65
CA SER A 95 10.19 9.03 7.43
C SER A 95 10.69 9.95 8.55
N LEU A 96 9.83 10.39 9.48
CA LEU A 96 10.26 11.16 10.66
C LEU A 96 10.73 10.26 11.81
N ASN A 97 10.47 8.95 11.74
CA ASN A 97 10.60 8.07 12.89
C ASN A 97 11.83 7.16 12.90
N SER A 98 12.68 7.19 11.86
CA SER A 98 13.99 6.51 11.89
C SER A 98 14.97 7.14 12.88
N ASN A 99 14.69 8.35 13.38
CA ASN A 99 15.46 9.04 14.41
C ASN A 99 14.67 9.29 15.71
N ALA A 100 13.45 8.76 15.87
CA ALA A 100 12.61 8.99 17.04
C ALA A 100 12.41 7.74 17.91
N ASN A 101 13.35 6.79 17.81
CA ASN A 101 13.34 5.57 18.62
C ASN A 101 14.45 5.54 19.69
N GLU A 102 14.82 6.71 20.23
CA GLU A 102 15.62 6.82 21.46
C GLU A 102 14.92 7.66 22.56
N GLU A 103 13.80 8.35 22.28
CA GLU A 103 13.23 9.32 23.24
C GLU A 103 11.92 8.92 23.92
N LYS A 104 11.30 7.78 23.56
CA LYS A 104 10.08 7.31 24.26
C LYS A 104 10.35 6.42 25.49
N GLY A 105 11.57 6.47 26.02
CA GLY A 105 11.98 5.80 27.28
C GLY A 105 11.91 6.64 28.55
N THR A 106 11.74 7.98 28.48
CA THR A 106 11.91 8.88 29.65
C THR A 106 10.62 9.54 30.17
N ALA A 107 9.44 9.24 29.61
CA ALA A 107 8.19 9.86 30.09
C ALA A 107 7.38 9.03 31.11
N LYS A 108 7.93 7.93 31.65
CA LYS A 108 7.28 7.08 32.67
C LYS A 108 7.95 7.04 34.05
N LYS A 109 8.96 7.88 34.31
CA LYS A 109 9.67 7.92 35.61
C LYS A 109 9.60 9.29 36.28
N LEU A 110 8.41 9.89 36.35
CA LEU A 110 8.16 11.04 37.24
C LEU A 110 6.90 10.88 38.11
N SER A 111 6.22 9.72 38.09
CA SER A 111 5.04 9.49 38.93
C SER A 111 5.30 8.69 40.22
N ASN A 112 6.54 8.27 40.52
CA ASN A 112 6.83 7.39 41.66
C ASN A 112 7.94 7.92 42.60
N SER A 113 7.91 9.21 42.94
CA SER A 113 8.75 9.75 44.03
C SER A 113 8.04 10.88 44.78
N LEU A 114 6.80 10.64 45.22
CA LEU A 114 6.13 11.48 46.21
C LEU A 114 5.27 10.66 47.19
N GLU A 115 5.71 9.45 47.54
CA GLU A 115 5.05 8.63 48.59
C GLU A 115 6.04 8.09 49.63
N MET A 116 7.17 8.76 49.86
CA MET A 116 8.07 8.37 50.96
C MET A 116 8.94 9.54 51.46
N SER A 117 8.27 10.60 51.93
CA SER A 117 8.79 11.51 52.96
C SER A 117 7.62 12.17 53.67
#